data_AF-S2DPU1-F1
#
_entry.id   AF-S2DPU1-F1
#
_cell.length_a   1.000
_cell.length_b   1.000
_cell.length_c   1.000
_cell.angle_alpha   90.00
_cell.angle_beta   90.00
_cell.angle_gamma   90.00
#
_symmetry.space_group_name_H-M   'P 1'
#
loop_
_entity.id
_entity.type
_entity.pdbx_description
1 polymer ?
#
loop_
_entity_poly.entity_id
_entity_poly.type
_entity_poly.pdbx_seq_one_letter_code
_entity_poly.pdbx_strand_id
1 'polypeptide(L)'
;MLLKKYTSTWIKDFEMIKGEIENGLLGMDFTIEHVGSTSVPELDAKPIIDIDIVFFNRQDFEVIKYLLEKLGYYHNGNQGIENREVFKRYGQSTNNILDSIAHHLYVCPKDSKALERHILSRNYLRKNEWARIKYQEMKYEIALTANQDRKKYAELKEQNINVFIDSIVEKEKSSL
;
A
#
# COMPACT_ATOMS: atom_id res chain seq x y z
N MET A 1 -8.31 18.81 5.62
CA MET A 1 -9.10 17.57 5.57
C MET A 1 -8.16 16.40 5.34
N LEU A 2 -8.36 15.28 6.03
CA LEU A 2 -7.48 14.10 6.04
C LEU A 2 -7.54 13.33 4.72
N LEU A 3 -8.73 13.22 4.14
CA LEU A 3 -8.97 12.62 2.83
C LEU A 3 -8.95 13.69 1.74
N LYS A 4 -8.44 13.32 0.57
CA LYS A 4 -8.44 14.13 -0.64
C LYS A 4 -9.23 13.44 -1.73
N LYS A 5 -9.78 14.24 -2.64
CA LYS A 5 -10.42 13.75 -3.85
C LYS A 5 -9.43 12.93 -4.68
N TYR A 6 -9.93 11.85 -5.29
CA TYR A 6 -9.12 11.08 -6.22
C TYR A 6 -8.48 11.97 -7.29
N THR A 7 -7.24 11.65 -7.63
CA THR A 7 -6.49 12.30 -8.69
C THR A 7 -5.63 11.27 -9.43
N SER A 8 -5.58 11.37 -10.74
CA SER A 8 -4.72 10.51 -11.58
C SER A 8 -3.22 10.74 -11.34
N THR A 9 -2.84 11.81 -10.63
CA THR A 9 -1.46 12.03 -10.21
C THR A 9 -0.95 10.91 -9.30
N TRP A 10 -1.81 10.26 -8.50
CA TRP A 10 -1.37 9.15 -7.66
C TRP A 10 -0.85 7.95 -8.45
N ILE A 11 -1.36 7.73 -9.67
CA ILE A 11 -0.84 6.70 -10.56
C ILE A 11 0.55 7.11 -11.07
N LYS A 12 0.73 8.39 -11.44
CA LYS A 12 2.04 8.91 -11.85
C LYS A 12 3.06 8.86 -10.72
N ASP A 13 2.63 9.23 -9.51
CA ASP A 13 3.45 9.18 -8.30
C ASP A 13 3.92 7.75 -8.01
N PHE A 14 3.03 6.77 -8.15
CA PHE A 14 3.38 5.35 -8.05
C PHE A 14 4.41 4.94 -9.12
N GLU A 15 4.19 5.26 -10.39
CA GLU A 15 5.13 4.89 -11.47
C GLU A 15 6.52 5.53 -11.27
N MET A 16 6.57 6.77 -10.75
CA MET A 16 7.83 7.42 -10.41
C MET A 16 8.56 6.68 -9.28
N ILE A 17 7.86 6.34 -8.19
CA ILE A 17 8.47 5.56 -7.09
C ILE A 17 8.91 4.18 -7.59
N LYS A 18 8.07 3.52 -8.37
CA LYS A 18 8.34 2.20 -8.95
C LYS A 18 9.65 2.21 -9.76
N GLY A 19 9.84 3.22 -10.63
CA GLY A 19 11.07 3.35 -11.42
C GLY A 19 12.33 3.46 -10.57
N GLU A 20 12.30 4.22 -9.47
CA GLU A 20 13.45 4.32 -8.55
C GLU A 20 13.74 3.01 -7.83
N ILE A 21 12.70 2.27 -7.41
CA ILE A 21 12.87 0.97 -6.77
C ILE A 21 13.39 -0.06 -7.78
N GLU A 22 12.84 -0.10 -9.00
CA GLU A 22 13.30 -1.01 -10.05
C GLU A 22 14.77 -0.79 -10.39
N ASN A 23 15.20 0.47 -10.48
CA ASN A 23 16.60 0.83 -10.70
C ASN A 23 17.51 0.39 -9.53
N GLY A 24 17.05 0.52 -8.28
CA GLY A 24 17.84 0.10 -7.12
C GLY A 24 17.86 -1.40 -6.87
N LEU A 25 16.90 -2.15 -7.42
CA LEU A 25 16.78 -3.61 -7.30
C LEU A 25 17.18 -4.36 -8.58
N LEU A 26 17.90 -3.69 -9.50
CA LEU A 26 18.33 -4.30 -10.78
C LEU A 26 18.99 -5.67 -10.57
N GLY A 27 18.51 -6.66 -11.33
CA GLY A 27 19.01 -8.04 -11.29
C GLY A 27 18.31 -8.96 -10.29
N MET A 28 17.41 -8.44 -9.46
CA MET A 28 16.53 -9.25 -8.61
C MET A 28 15.28 -9.71 -9.38
N ASP A 29 14.72 -10.86 -9.00
CA ASP A 29 13.44 -11.36 -9.51
C ASP A 29 12.29 -10.92 -8.58
N PHE A 30 11.57 -9.88 -8.98
CA PHE A 30 10.46 -9.30 -8.22
C PHE A 30 9.43 -8.62 -9.13
N THR A 31 8.26 -8.33 -8.56
CA THR A 31 7.29 -7.39 -9.14
C THR A 31 6.91 -6.31 -8.12
N ILE A 32 6.30 -5.22 -8.60
CA ILE A 32 5.84 -4.11 -7.75
C ILE A 32 4.37 -3.86 -8.02
N GLU A 33 3.57 -3.86 -6.95
CA GLU A 33 2.13 -3.63 -7.00
C GLU A 33 1.77 -2.29 -6.36
N HIS A 34 0.98 -1.47 -7.08
CA HIS A 34 0.29 -0.33 -6.48
C HIS A 34 -0.93 -0.83 -5.73
N VAL A 35 -0.93 -0.69 -4.41
CA VAL A 35 -1.99 -1.19 -3.54
C VAL A 35 -2.64 -0.05 -2.74
N GLY A 36 -3.53 -0.39 -1.81
CA GLY A 36 -4.22 0.59 -1.00
C GLY A 36 -5.22 1.45 -1.78
N SER A 37 -5.74 2.51 -1.16
CA SER A 37 -6.84 3.29 -1.74
C SER A 37 -6.40 4.13 -2.94
N THR A 38 -5.15 4.59 -2.99
CA THR A 38 -4.64 5.44 -4.08
C THR A 38 -4.48 4.68 -5.40
N SER A 39 -4.48 3.35 -5.34
CA SER A 39 -4.48 2.47 -6.51
C SER A 39 -5.86 2.30 -7.15
N VAL A 40 -6.94 2.78 -6.53
CA VAL A 40 -8.31 2.60 -7.04
C VAL A 40 -8.78 3.91 -7.66
N PRO A 41 -9.01 3.97 -8.99
CA PRO A 41 -9.58 5.14 -9.63
C PRO A 41 -10.91 5.55 -8.99
N GLU A 42 -11.13 6.86 -8.90
CA GLU A 42 -12.35 7.47 -8.34
C GLU A 42 -12.60 7.20 -6.85
N LEU A 43 -11.58 6.72 -6.11
CA LEU A 43 -11.67 6.51 -4.67
C LEU A 43 -10.89 7.58 -3.90
N ASP A 44 -11.58 8.39 -3.12
CA ASP A 44 -10.96 9.39 -2.25
C ASP A 44 -10.09 8.74 -1.18
N ALA A 45 -8.92 9.31 -0.88
CA ALA A 45 -7.93 8.67 -0.02
C ALA A 45 -7.08 9.65 0.77
N LYS A 46 -6.36 9.13 1.76
CA LYS A 46 -5.16 9.81 2.26
C LYS A 46 -4.14 9.84 1.10
N PRO A 47 -3.49 10.97 0.81
CA PRO A 47 -2.54 11.08 -0.31
C PRO A 47 -1.19 10.45 0.07
N ILE A 48 -1.19 9.13 0.25
CA ILE A 48 -0.01 8.30 0.54
C ILE A 48 -0.11 7.10 -0.40
N ILE A 49 0.96 6.84 -1.15
CA ILE A 49 1.02 5.69 -2.05
C ILE A 49 1.35 4.44 -1.22
N ASP A 50 0.60 3.36 -1.36
CA ASP A 50 0.91 2.08 -0.73
C ASP A 50 1.50 1.13 -1.78
N ILE A 51 2.64 0.52 -1.48
CA ILE A 51 3.43 -0.27 -2.45
C ILE A 51 3.80 -1.61 -1.83
N ASP A 52 3.57 -2.69 -2.57
CA ASP A 52 4.11 -4.01 -2.25
C ASP A 52 5.18 -4.40 -3.28
N ILE A 53 6.42 -4.67 -2.84
CA ILE A 53 7.42 -5.41 -3.61
C ILE A 53 7.18 -6.90 -3.36
N VAL A 54 7.00 -7.67 -4.43
CA VAL A 54 6.72 -9.10 -4.39
C VAL A 54 7.93 -9.88 -4.87
N PHE A 55 8.49 -10.75 -4.04
CA PHE A 55 9.62 -11.60 -4.41
C PHE A 55 9.22 -13.08 -4.49
N PHE A 56 9.89 -13.84 -5.35
CA PHE A 56 9.49 -15.22 -5.67
C PHE A 56 10.29 -16.28 -4.91
N ASN A 57 11.54 -15.98 -4.53
CA ASN A 57 12.37 -16.85 -3.72
C ASN A 57 12.65 -16.27 -2.33
N ARG A 58 12.39 -17.04 -1.27
CA ARG A 58 12.61 -16.62 0.12
C ARG A 58 14.05 -16.25 0.45
N GLN A 59 15.02 -16.81 -0.27
CA GLN A 59 16.43 -16.45 -0.07
C GLN A 59 16.76 -15.03 -0.54
N ASP A 60 15.93 -14.43 -1.41
CA ASP A 60 16.19 -13.11 -1.98
C ASP A 60 15.93 -11.96 -1.00
N PHE A 61 15.21 -12.23 0.10
CA PHE A 61 14.79 -11.19 1.03
C PHE A 61 15.96 -10.39 1.61
N GLU A 62 17.04 -11.05 2.06
CA GLU A 62 18.20 -10.35 2.63
C GLU A 62 18.92 -9.49 1.59
N VAL A 63 18.93 -9.91 0.32
CA VAL A 63 19.51 -9.13 -0.78
C VAL A 63 18.63 -7.92 -1.10
N ILE A 64 17.31 -8.11 -1.21
CA ILE A 64 16.35 -7.03 -1.43
C ILE A 64 16.44 -6.00 -0.30
N LYS A 65 16.46 -6.47 0.96
CA LYS A 65 16.61 -5.63 2.14
C LYS A 65 17.89 -4.79 2.06
N TYR A 66 19.03 -5.41 1.77
CA TYR A 66 20.29 -4.71 1.63
C TYR A 66 20.26 -3.63 0.53
N LEU A 67 19.66 -3.93 -0.62
CA LEU A 67 19.55 -2.97 -1.72
C LEU A 67 18.58 -1.82 -1.38
N LEU A 68 17.47 -2.09 -0.69
CA LEU A 68 16.57 -1.06 -0.17
C LEU A 68 17.26 -0.16 0.87
N GLU A 69 18.13 -0.72 1.70
CA GLU A 69 18.97 0.07 2.62
C GLU A 69 19.92 1.01 1.86
N LYS A 70 20.50 0.56 0.74
CA LYS A 70 21.28 1.43 -0.17
C LYS A 70 20.46 2.52 -0.82
N LEU A 71 19.18 2.26 -1.09
CA LEU A 71 18.26 3.29 -1.55
C LEU A 71 17.91 4.30 -0.46
N GLY A 72 18.19 4.05 0.83
CA GLY A 72 17.89 4.95 1.95
C GLY A 72 16.68 4.52 2.80
N TYR A 73 16.17 3.31 2.59
CA TYR A 73 15.18 2.72 3.48
C TYR A 73 15.86 2.07 4.70
N TYR A 74 15.05 1.76 5.71
CA TYR A 74 15.41 0.86 6.80
C TYR A 74 14.27 -0.12 7.05
N HIS A 75 14.65 -1.36 7.38
CA HIS A 75 13.69 -2.40 7.74
C HIS A 75 13.12 -2.14 9.14
N ASN A 76 11.79 -2.03 9.23
CA ASN A 76 11.04 -1.76 10.46
C ASN A 76 10.23 -3.00 10.91
N GLY A 77 10.76 -4.20 10.66
CA GLY A 77 10.11 -5.47 10.96
C GLY A 77 8.79 -5.65 10.22
N ASN A 78 7.95 -6.56 10.71
CA ASN A 78 6.67 -6.91 10.08
C ASN A 78 5.43 -6.24 10.73
N GLN A 79 5.65 -5.50 11.83
CA GLN A 79 4.61 -4.83 12.63
C GLN A 79 3.44 -5.76 13.03
N GLY A 80 3.73 -7.04 13.29
CA GLY A 80 2.75 -8.04 13.70
C GLY A 80 1.96 -8.67 12.54
N ILE A 81 2.28 -8.38 11.28
CA ILE A 81 1.67 -9.02 10.11
C ILE A 81 2.69 -9.93 9.44
N GLU A 82 2.48 -11.24 9.56
CA GLU A 82 3.37 -12.26 9.01
C GLU A 82 3.58 -12.10 7.50
N ASN A 83 4.83 -12.28 7.04
CA ASN A 83 5.22 -12.20 5.63
C ASN A 83 4.84 -10.85 4.96
N ARG A 84 4.83 -9.76 5.71
CA ARG A 84 4.72 -8.38 5.19
C ARG A 84 5.72 -7.48 5.90
N GLU A 85 6.91 -7.40 5.34
CA GLU A 85 8.00 -6.63 5.92
C GLU A 85 7.83 -5.15 5.60
N VAL A 86 7.90 -4.29 6.62
CA VAL A 86 7.68 -2.85 6.51
C VAL A 86 9.02 -2.16 6.34
N PHE A 87 9.14 -1.35 5.29
CA PHE A 87 10.29 -0.49 5.06
C PHE A 87 9.88 0.96 5.24
N LYS A 88 10.70 1.69 5.98
CA LYS A 88 10.52 3.12 6.21
C LYS A 88 11.71 3.86 5.66
N ARG A 89 11.51 5.14 5.33
CA ARG A 89 12.55 5.98 4.78
C ARG A 89 12.85 7.12 5.74
N TYR A 90 14.12 7.44 5.93
CA TYR A 90 14.49 8.71 6.55
C TYR A 90 14.38 9.77 5.46
N GLY A 91 13.62 10.85 5.69
CA GLY A 91 13.46 11.95 4.74
C GLY A 91 14.72 12.82 4.61
N GLN A 92 15.86 12.18 4.41
CA GLN A 92 17.15 12.81 4.12
C GLN A 92 17.27 12.81 2.60
N SER A 93 17.41 13.99 1.99
CA SER A 93 17.42 14.29 0.55
C SER A 93 18.46 13.50 -0.26
N THR A 94 18.28 12.19 -0.33
CA THR A 94 19.17 11.18 -0.93
C THR A 94 18.58 10.66 -2.23
N ASN A 95 17.25 10.73 -2.38
CA ASN A 95 16.53 10.47 -3.62
C ASN A 95 15.33 11.41 -3.73
N ASN A 96 15.38 12.36 -4.67
CA ASN A 96 14.36 13.41 -4.78
C ASN A 96 12.93 12.87 -4.94
N ILE A 97 12.74 11.76 -5.66
CA ILE A 97 11.41 11.18 -5.88
C ILE A 97 10.93 10.48 -4.61
N LEU A 98 11.74 9.56 -4.07
CA LEU A 98 11.37 8.78 -2.88
C LEU A 98 11.24 9.66 -1.62
N ASP A 99 11.96 10.78 -1.54
CA ASP A 99 11.88 11.72 -0.41
C ASP A 99 10.72 12.71 -0.53
N SER A 100 10.23 13.01 -1.74
CA SER A 100 9.16 13.99 -1.96
C SER A 100 7.77 13.39 -2.02
N ILE A 101 7.63 12.15 -2.49
CA ILE A 101 6.34 11.48 -2.61
C ILE A 101 6.09 10.64 -1.36
N ALA A 102 5.07 10.99 -0.59
CA ALA A 102 4.70 10.23 0.61
C ALA A 102 4.21 8.82 0.24
N HIS A 103 4.86 7.79 0.77
CA HIS A 103 4.51 6.41 0.50
C HIS A 103 4.78 5.48 1.68
N HIS A 104 4.09 4.34 1.69
CA HIS A 104 4.43 3.17 2.49
C HIS A 104 5.01 2.10 1.56
N LEU A 105 6.06 1.44 2.04
CA LEU A 105 6.70 0.35 1.33
C LEU A 105 6.62 -0.94 2.14
N TYR A 106 6.10 -1.98 1.50
CA TYR A 106 6.04 -3.32 2.02
C TYR A 106 6.80 -4.28 1.09
N VAL A 107 7.39 -5.32 1.67
CA VAL A 107 8.09 -6.38 0.93
C VAL A 107 7.50 -7.71 1.36
N CYS A 108 6.97 -8.46 0.39
CA CYS A 108 6.16 -9.65 0.61
C CYS A 108 6.66 -10.80 -0.27
N PRO A 109 6.77 -12.04 0.23
CA PRO A 109 6.87 -13.19 -0.65
C PRO A 109 5.56 -13.36 -1.43
N LYS A 110 5.62 -13.97 -2.62
CA LYS A 110 4.46 -14.20 -3.50
C LYS A 110 3.27 -14.93 -2.85
N ASP A 111 3.51 -15.69 -1.79
CA ASP A 111 2.52 -16.48 -1.04
C ASP A 111 1.99 -15.75 0.22
N SER A 112 2.32 -14.47 0.39
CA SER A 112 1.87 -13.66 1.51
C SER A 112 0.35 -13.45 1.49
N LYS A 113 -0.33 -13.80 2.59
CA LYS A 113 -1.75 -13.49 2.78
C LYS A 113 -2.04 -11.99 2.79
N ALA A 114 -1.08 -11.19 3.25
CA ALA A 114 -1.24 -9.74 3.26
C ALA A 114 -1.21 -9.17 1.85
N LEU A 115 -0.30 -9.68 1.00
CA LEU A 115 -0.26 -9.36 -0.42
C LEU A 115 -1.56 -9.77 -1.13
N GLU A 116 -2.00 -11.02 -0.92
CA GLU A 116 -3.27 -11.52 -1.48
C GLU A 116 -4.43 -10.59 -1.10
N ARG A 117 -4.54 -10.22 0.18
CA ARG A 117 -5.54 -9.27 0.68
C ARG A 117 -5.46 -7.91 -0.01
N HIS A 118 -4.26 -7.34 -0.17
CA HIS A 118 -4.07 -6.06 -0.86
C HIS A 118 -4.53 -6.13 -2.32
N ILE A 119 -4.11 -7.16 -3.07
CA ILE A 119 -4.45 -7.33 -4.48
C ILE A 119 -5.96 -7.55 -4.66
N LEU A 120 -6.55 -8.48 -3.92
CA LEU A 120 -7.96 -8.84 -4.07
C LEU A 120 -8.88 -7.68 -3.68
N SER A 121 -8.59 -6.98 -2.58
CA SER A 121 -9.40 -5.80 -2.20
C SER A 121 -9.31 -4.67 -3.23
N ARG A 122 -8.11 -4.35 -3.74
CA ARG A 122 -7.92 -3.38 -4.83
C ARG A 122 -8.73 -3.78 -6.06
N ASN A 123 -8.56 -5.02 -6.52
CA ASN A 123 -9.20 -5.51 -7.74
C ASN A 123 -10.72 -5.45 -7.63
N TYR A 124 -11.27 -5.88 -6.49
CA TYR A 124 -12.71 -5.82 -6.24
C TYR A 124 -13.24 -4.39 -6.29
N LEU A 125 -12.57 -3.45 -5.60
CA LEU A 125 -12.98 -2.03 -5.56
C LEU A 125 -12.88 -1.35 -6.93
N ARG A 126 -11.92 -1.75 -7.78
CA ARG A 126 -11.82 -1.28 -9.17
C ARG A 126 -13.00 -1.76 -10.03
N LYS A 127 -13.46 -3.00 -9.82
CA LYS A 127 -14.54 -3.63 -10.60
C LYS A 127 -15.95 -3.29 -10.10
N ASN A 128 -16.10 -2.89 -8.84
CA ASN A 128 -17.41 -2.75 -8.18
C ASN A 128 -17.61 -1.32 -7.65
N GLU A 129 -18.41 -0.53 -8.37
CA GLU A 129 -18.73 0.85 -7.99
C GLU A 129 -19.41 0.94 -6.62
N TRP A 130 -20.41 0.10 -6.36
CA TRP A 130 -21.13 0.11 -5.08
C TRP A 130 -20.18 -0.09 -3.88
N ALA A 131 -19.19 -0.99 -4.03
CA ALA A 131 -18.22 -1.29 -2.98
C ALA A 131 -17.23 -0.14 -2.80
N ARG A 132 -16.83 0.49 -3.90
CA ARG A 132 -15.98 1.70 -3.89
C ARG A 132 -16.67 2.85 -3.15
N ILE A 133 -17.93 3.13 -3.48
CA ILE A 133 -18.74 4.16 -2.81
C ILE A 133 -18.90 3.84 -1.32
N LYS A 134 -19.29 2.60 -0.97
CA LYS A 134 -19.47 2.19 0.42
C LYS A 134 -18.18 2.35 1.24
N TYR A 135 -17.05 1.90 0.69
CA TYR A 135 -15.75 2.06 1.35
C TYR A 135 -15.35 3.52 1.51
N GLN A 136 -15.67 4.37 0.53
CA GLN A 136 -15.44 5.81 0.62
C GLN A 136 -16.25 6.44 1.75
N GLU A 137 -17.55 6.16 1.84
CA GLU A 137 -18.44 6.65 2.90
C GLU A 137 -17.91 6.29 4.29
N MET A 138 -17.57 5.01 4.51
CA MET A 138 -17.00 4.55 5.78
C MET A 138 -15.72 5.32 6.15
N LYS A 139 -14.85 5.61 5.18
CA LYS A 139 -13.64 6.41 5.43
C LYS A 139 -13.98 7.85 5.82
N TYR A 140 -14.98 8.46 5.20
CA TYR A 140 -15.41 9.81 5.54
C TYR A 140 -16.02 9.86 6.94
N GLU A 141 -16.89 8.92 7.29
CA GLU A 141 -17.46 8.78 8.65
C GLU A 141 -16.35 8.66 9.69
N ILE A 142 -15.38 7.78 9.47
CA ILE A 142 -14.25 7.59 10.39
C ILE A 142 -13.38 8.84 10.48
N ALA A 143 -13.13 9.54 9.38
CA ALA A 143 -12.38 10.80 9.39
C ALA A 143 -13.09 11.88 10.22
N LEU A 144 -14.42 11.91 10.21
CA LEU A 144 -15.22 12.80 11.06
C LEU A 144 -15.12 12.38 12.53
N THR A 145 -15.33 11.11 12.86
CA THR A 145 -15.22 10.57 14.23
C THR A 145 -13.80 10.74 14.81
N ALA A 146 -12.79 10.65 13.95
CA ALA A 146 -11.40 10.88 14.31
C ALA A 146 -11.07 12.38 14.51
N ASN A 147 -11.99 13.30 14.23
CA ASN A 147 -11.73 14.74 14.18
C ASN A 147 -10.52 15.09 13.30
N GLN A 148 -10.37 14.40 12.17
CA GLN A 148 -9.24 14.52 11.24
C GLN A 148 -7.86 14.12 11.83
N ASP A 149 -7.80 13.57 13.04
CA ASP A 149 -6.58 13.07 13.65
C ASP A 149 -6.07 11.82 12.92
N ARG A 150 -4.79 11.83 12.53
CA ARG A 150 -4.21 10.77 11.69
C ARG A 150 -4.08 9.43 12.42
N LYS A 151 -3.75 9.46 13.70
CA LYS A 151 -3.50 8.26 14.51
C LYS A 151 -4.84 7.61 14.87
N LYS A 152 -5.77 8.39 15.39
CA LYS A 152 -7.14 7.96 15.70
C LYS A 152 -7.87 7.45 14.47
N TYR A 153 -7.67 8.09 13.30
CA TYR A 153 -8.23 7.58 12.05
C TYR A 153 -7.69 6.18 11.70
N ALA A 154 -6.39 5.95 11.84
CA ALA A 154 -5.80 4.65 11.53
C ALA A 154 -6.36 3.55 12.45
N GLU A 155 -6.42 3.83 13.75
CA GLU A 155 -6.99 2.92 14.76
C GLU A 155 -8.47 2.60 14.49
N LEU A 156 -9.29 3.63 14.23
CA LEU A 156 -10.71 3.42 13.90
C LEU A 156 -10.90 2.70 12.57
N LYS A 157 -10.03 2.93 11.58
CA LYS A 157 -10.10 2.23 10.28
C LYS A 157 -9.93 0.73 10.45
N GLU A 158 -8.96 0.31 11.26
CA GLU A 158 -8.72 -1.11 11.55
C GLU A 158 -9.92 -1.75 12.26
N GLN A 159 -10.55 -1.03 13.19
CA GLN A 159 -11.71 -1.55 13.93
C GLN A 159 -12.98 -1.66 13.09
N ASN A 160 -13.21 -0.71 12.17
CA ASN A 160 -14.52 -0.55 11.53
C ASN A 160 -14.58 -1.02 10.08
N ILE A 161 -13.44 -1.09 9.37
CA ILE A 161 -13.45 -1.40 7.92
C ILE A 161 -12.92 -2.80 7.60
N ASN A 162 -12.13 -3.42 8.48
CA ASN A 162 -11.53 -4.71 8.18
C ASN A 162 -12.57 -5.78 7.82
N VAL A 163 -13.70 -5.84 8.53
CA VAL A 163 -14.81 -6.77 8.22
C VAL A 163 -15.36 -6.56 6.80
N PHE A 164 -15.53 -5.31 6.38
CA PHE A 164 -15.98 -5.00 5.02
C PHE A 164 -14.95 -5.41 3.98
N ILE A 165 -13.67 -5.10 4.21
CA ILE A 165 -12.57 -5.48 3.31
C ILE A 165 -12.44 -7.00 3.21
N ASP A 166 -12.53 -7.72 4.33
CA ASP A 166 -12.55 -9.20 4.37
C ASP A 166 -13.69 -9.74 3.50
N SER A 167 -14.88 -9.17 3.64
CA SER A 167 -16.06 -9.62 2.89
C SER A 167 -15.92 -9.46 1.37
N ILE A 168 -15.24 -8.41 0.91
CA ILE A 168 -15.02 -8.20 -0.54
C ILE A 168 -13.83 -9.02 -1.06
N VAL A 169 -12.82 -9.26 -0.21
CA VAL A 169 -11.69 -10.13 -0.55
C VAL A 169 -12.18 -11.55 -0.80
N GLU A 170 -13.03 -12.09 0.06
CA GLU A 170 -13.62 -13.43 -0.12
C GLU A 170 -14.47 -13.52 -1.39
N LYS A 171 -15.22 -12.46 -1.73
CA LYS A 171 -16.01 -12.40 -2.97
C LYS A 171 -15.12 -12.39 -4.21
N GLU A 172 -14.04 -11.61 -4.23
CA GLU A 172 -13.08 -11.58 -5.35
C GLU A 172 -12.40 -12.94 -5.50
N LYS A 173 -11.99 -13.56 -4.38
CA LYS A 173 -11.36 -14.88 -4.36
C LYS A 173 -12.27 -15.97 -4.94
N SER A 174 -13.56 -15.89 -4.65
CA SER A 174 -14.57 -16.84 -5.15
C SER A 174 -14.94 -16.63 -6.63
N SER A 175 -14.50 -15.52 -7.23
CA SER A 175 -14.78 -15.16 -8.63
C SER A 175 -13.61 -15.46 -9.57
N LEU A 176 -12.51 -16.02 -9.05
CA LEU A 176 -11.33 -16.49 -9.78
C LEU A 176 -11.45 -17.99 -10.10
#